data_AF-A0A101NM03-F1
#
_entry.id   AF-A0A101NM03-F1
#
_cell.length_a   1.000
_cell.length_b   1.000
_cell.length_c   1.000
_cell.angle_alpha   90.00
_cell.angle_beta   90.00
_cell.angle_gamma   90.00
#
_symmetry.space_group_name_H-M   'P 1'
#
loop_
_entity.id
_entity.type
_entity.pdbx_description
1 polymer ?
#
loop_
_entity_poly.entity_id
_entity_poly.type
_entity_poly.pdbx_seq_one_letter_code
_entity_poly.pdbx_strand_id
1 'polypeptide(L)' 'MTPEALLSRWPTSVQKVELLNGVLIFAGDFDERDLDTARRTYPGRRPVLNVDGGLEVHPAGAGDPTPLLA' A
#
# COMPACT_ATOMS: atom_id res chain seq x y z
N MET A 1 0.18 21.59 8.27
CA MET A 1 0.23 20.12 8.36
C MET A 1 0.67 19.79 9.77
N THR A 2 -0.11 19.01 10.53
CA THR A 2 0.21 18.69 11.93
C THR A 2 0.98 17.37 12.02
N PRO A 3 1.71 17.10 13.12
CA PRO A 3 2.38 15.82 13.31
C PRO A 3 1.42 14.63 13.25
N GLU A 4 0.21 14.77 13.80
CA GLU A 4 -0.80 13.70 13.82
C GLU A 4 -1.23 13.34 12.39
N ALA A 5 -1.40 14.34 11.53
CA ALA A 5 -1.73 14.13 10.13
C ALA A 5 -0.60 13.47 9.33
N LEU A 6 0.65 13.56 9.78
CA LEU A 6 1.78 12.83 9.19
C LEU A 6 1.85 11.39 9.70
N LEU A 7 1.64 11.20 11.01
CA LEU A 7 1.64 9.88 11.64
C LEU A 7 0.47 9.00 11.19
N SER A 8 -0.63 9.59 10.72
CA SER A 8 -1.79 8.86 10.21
C SER A 8 -1.69 8.49 8.72
N ARG A 9 -0.57 8.75 8.05
CA ARG A 9 -0.42 8.56 6.60
C ARG A 9 0.63 7.53 6.26
N TRP A 10 0.43 6.85 5.15
CA TRP A 10 1.44 5.97 4.59
C TRP A 10 2.68 6.79 4.18
N PRO A 11 3.91 6.32 4.46
CA PRO A 11 4.25 5.02 5.07
C PRO A 11 4.38 5.04 6.60
N THR A 12 4.16 6.17 7.26
CA THR A 12 4.41 6.31 8.70
C THR A 12 3.37 5.60 9.58
N SER A 13 2.11 5.52 9.13
CA SER A 13 1.04 4.82 9.86
C SER A 13 1.09 3.28 9.76
N VAL A 14 2.07 2.74 9.02
CA VAL A 14 2.21 1.29 8.80
C VAL A 14 2.47 0.58 10.12
N GLN A 15 1.62 -0.40 10.44
CA GLN A 15 1.72 -1.22 11.64
C GLN A 15 2.65 -2.43 11.42
N LYS A 16 2.68 -2.96 10.20
CA LYS A 16 3.48 -4.11 9.82
C LYS A 16 3.79 -4.11 8.32
N VAL A 17 4.97 -4.59 7.95
CA VAL A 17 5.34 -4.86 6.56
C VAL A 17 5.78 -6.32 6.42
N GLU A 18 5.26 -7.00 5.40
CA GLU A 18 5.66 -8.35 5.01
C GLU A 18 6.00 -8.40 3.52
N LEU A 19 6.82 -9.39 3.13
CA LEU A 19 7.10 -9.69 1.73
C LEU A 19 6.63 -11.11 1.43
N LEU A 20 5.54 -11.24 0.69
CA LEU A 20 4.94 -12.53 0.33
C LEU A 20 4.90 -12.69 -1.19
N ASN A 21 5.53 -13.74 -1.72
CA ASN A 21 5.55 -14.02 -3.17
C ASN A 21 6.01 -12.81 -4.03
N GLY A 22 6.91 -11.97 -3.50
CA GLY A 22 7.39 -10.77 -4.20
C GLY A 22 6.47 -9.54 -4.11
N VAL A 23 5.38 -9.62 -3.35
CA VAL A 23 4.43 -8.54 -3.04
C VAL A 23 4.76 -7.97 -1.66
N LEU A 24 4.95 -6.65 -1.57
CA LEU A 24 5.04 -5.96 -0.28
C LEU A 24 3.63 -5.77 0.26
N ILE A 25 3.38 -6.24 1.48
CA ILE A 25 2.10 -6.14 2.17
C ILE A 25 2.28 -5.18 3.34
N PHE A 26 1.52 -4.09 3.35
CA PHE A 26 1.47 -3.11 4.43
C PHE A 26 0.15 -3.28 5.19
N ALA A 27 0.25 -3.59 6.48
CA ALA A 27 -0.91 -3.60 7.37
C ALA A 27 -1.11 -2.22 8.00
N GLY A 28 -2.34 -1.74 7.98
CA GLY A 28 -2.75 -0.43 8.48
C GLY A 28 -4.17 -0.10 8.03
N ASP A 29 -4.57 1.15 8.23
CA ASP A 29 -5.82 1.71 7.72
C ASP A 29 -5.45 2.79 6.70
N PHE A 30 -5.52 2.44 5.42
CA PHE A 30 -5.09 3.28 4.31
C PHE A 30 -6.28 3.67 3.43
N ASP A 31 -6.16 4.83 2.77
CA ASP A 31 -7.15 5.30 1.82
C ASP A 31 -6.56 5.52 0.42
N GLU A 32 -7.38 5.98 -0.53
CA GLU A 32 -6.98 6.27 -1.90
C GLU A 32 -5.81 7.26 -2.01
N ARG A 33 -5.66 8.17 -1.04
CA ARG A 33 -4.55 9.13 -1.04
C ARG A 33 -3.22 8.46 -0.68
N ASP A 34 -3.26 7.49 0.23
CA ASP A 34 -2.10 6.67 0.56
C ASP A 34 -1.73 5.77 -0.63
N LEU A 35 -2.73 5.20 -1.30
CA LEU A 35 -2.55 4.43 -2.54
C LEU A 35 -1.88 5.27 -3.65
N ASP A 36 -2.35 6.49 -3.88
CA ASP A 36 -1.75 7.42 -4.85
C ASP A 36 -0.32 7.81 -4.51
N THR A 37 -0.01 7.90 -3.21
CA THR A 37 1.36 8.15 -2.75
C THR A 37 2.24 6.94 -3.05
N ALA A 38 1.78 5.73 -2.74
CA ALA A 38 2.49 4.49 -3.03
C ALA A 38 2.74 4.29 -4.54
N ARG A 39 1.78 4.65 -5.40
CA ARG A 39 1.95 4.64 -6.87
C ARG A 39 3.13 5.51 -7.33
N ARG A 40 3.36 6.65 -6.68
CA ARG A 40 4.49 7.55 -6.99
C ARG A 40 5.80 7.04 -6.40
N THR A 41 5.75 6.42 -5.23
CA THR A 41 6.94 5.85 -4.56
C THR A 41 7.48 4.62 -5.27
N TYR A 42 6.60 3.82 -5.88
CA TYR A 42 6.97 2.57 -6.56
C TYR A 42 6.67 2.61 -8.06
N PRO A 43 7.41 3.39 -8.85
CA PRO A 43 7.19 3.46 -10.30
C PRO A 43 7.36 2.08 -10.95
N GLY A 44 6.44 1.72 -11.84
CA GLY A 44 6.42 0.43 -12.54
C GLY A 44 5.91 -0.75 -11.70
N ARG A 45 5.64 -0.55 -10.40
CA ARG A 45 4.90 -1.51 -9.58
C ARG A 45 3.40 -1.23 -9.68
N ARG A 46 2.60 -2.14 -9.12
CA ARG A 46 1.14 -2.04 -9.14
C ARG A 46 0.60 -2.05 -7.70
N PRO A 47 0.54 -0.90 -7.03
CA PRO A 47 -0.08 -0.80 -5.71
C PRO A 47 -1.60 -1.00 -5.77
N VAL A 48 -2.17 -1.66 -4.77
CA VAL A 48 -3.62 -1.85 -4.58
C VAL A 48 -4.00 -1.65 -3.12
N LEU A 49 -5.16 -1.06 -2.91
CA LEU A 49 -5.82 -0.95 -1.62
C LEU A 49 -6.80 -2.13 -1.46
N ASN A 50 -6.68 -2.85 -0.36
CA ASN A 50 -7.51 -3.99 -0.02
C ASN A 50 -8.81 -3.53 0.67
N VAL A 51 -9.83 -4.39 0.69
CA VAL A 51 -11.13 -4.08 1.32
C VAL A 51 -11.01 -3.90 2.84
N ASP A 52 -10.04 -4.56 3.46
CA ASP A 52 -9.72 -4.45 4.89
C ASP A 52 -8.90 -3.20 5.25
N GLY A 53 -8.58 -2.34 4.28
CA GLY A 53 -7.77 -1.13 4.47
C GLY A 53 -6.25 -1.35 4.34
N GLY A 54 -5.80 -2.59 4.08
CA GLY A 54 -4.41 -2.90 3.80
C GLY A 54 -3.93 -2.38 2.44
N LEU A 55 -2.62 -2.24 2.28
CA LEU A 55 -2.02 -1.82 1.00
C LEU A 55 -1.02 -2.87 0.53
N GLU A 56 -1.18 -3.33 -0.71
CA GLU A 56 -0.26 -4.26 -1.37
C GLU A 56 0.49 -3.56 -2.51
N VAL A 57 1.78 -3.88 -2.69
CA VAL A 57 2.58 -3.39 -3.82
C VAL A 57 3.09 -4.58 -4.61
N HIS A 58 2.41 -4.86 -5.73
CA HIS A 58 2.73 -5.99 -6.59
C HIS A 58 3.88 -5.67 -7.56
N PRO A 59 4.64 -6.68 -8.01
CA PRO A 59 5.57 -6.57 -9.13
C PRO A 59 4.90 -6.00 -10.39
N ALA A 60 5.70 -5.50 -11.33
CA ALA A 60 5.23 -5.12 -12.65
C ALA A 60 4.47 -6.27 -13.35
N GLY A 61 3.49 -5.95 -14.19
CA GLY A 61 2.72 -6.94 -14.93
C GLY A 61 1.57 -6.32 -15.70
N ALA A 62 0.88 -7.12 -16.51
CA ALA A 62 -0.31 -6.70 -17.23
C ALA A 62 -1.55 -6.80 -16.35
N GLY A 63 -2.52 -5.91 -16.60
CA GLY A 63 -3.80 -5.88 -15.90
C GLY A 63 -3.72 -5.48 -14.43
N ASP A 64 -4.89 -5.43 -13.81
CA ASP A 64 -5.04 -5.15 -12.39
C ASP A 64 -4.49 -6.33 -11.57
N PRO A 65 -3.65 -6.08 -10.55
CA PRO A 65 -3.15 -7.17 -9.74
C PRO A 65 -4.27 -7.71 -8.84
N THR A 66 -4.20 -9.01 -8.55
CA THR A 66 -5.11 -9.67 -7.60
C THR A 66 -4.54 -9.54 -6.20
N PRO A 67 -5.28 -8.95 -5.24
CA PRO A 67 -4.88 -8.92 -3.83
C PRO A 67 -4.55 -10.31 -3.30
N LEU A 68 -3.50 -10.42 -2.49
CA LEU A 68 -3.15 -11.65 -1.79
C LEU A 68 -3.97 -11.82 -0.50
N LEU A 69 -4.39 -10.71 0.10
CA LEU A 69 -5.24 -10.67 1.28
C LEU A 69 -6.64 -10.16 0.91
N ALA A 70 -7.67 -10.68 1.60
CA ALA A 70 -9.08 -10.41 1.34
C ALA A 70 -9.64 -9.36 2.31
#